data_AF-A0A962JH08-F1
#
_entry.id   AF-A0A962JH08-F1
#
_cell.length_a   1.000
_cell.length_b   1.000
_cell.length_c   1.000
_cell.angle_alpha   90.00
_cell.angle_beta   90.00
_cell.angle_gamma   90.00
#
_symmetry.space_group_name_H-M   'P 1'
#
loop_
_entity.id
_entity.type
_entity.pdbx_description
1 polymer ?
#
loop_
_entity_poly.entity_id
_entity_poly.type
_entity_poly.pdbx_seq_one_letter_code
_entity_poly.pdbx_strand_id
1 'polypeptide(L)' 'MQHTLEFDLELIQRYDLSGPRYTSYPTAVQFHNHFSEQAYLQAIADSNQSHRPLSLYFHLP' A
#
# COMPACT_ATOMS: atom_id res chain seq x y z
N MET A 1 -18.92 18.72 -11.76
CA MET A 1 -19.70 18.65 -10.51
C MET A 1 -18.77 19.05 -9.39
N GLN A 2 -19.06 20.14 -8.65
CA GLN A 2 -18.31 20.48 -7.45
C GLN A 2 -18.81 19.58 -6.33
N HIS A 3 -17.97 18.63 -5.90
CA HIS A 3 -18.23 17.87 -4.68
C HIS A 3 -17.67 18.67 -3.51
N THR A 4 -18.57 19.34 -2.78
CA THR A 4 -18.24 19.91 -1.48
C THR A 4 -18.20 18.77 -0.47
N LEU A 5 -17.10 18.65 0.27
CA LEU A 5 -17.01 17.73 1.40
C LEU A 5 -17.90 18.26 2.53
N GLU A 6 -18.87 17.45 2.96
CA GLU A 6 -19.73 17.74 4.11
C GLU A 6 -19.18 17.04 5.36
N PHE A 7 -19.09 17.78 6.47
CA PHE A 7 -18.63 17.24 7.75
C PHE A 7 -19.84 16.72 8.54
N ASP A 8 -20.16 15.44 8.36
CA ASP A 8 -21.25 14.75 9.07
C ASP A 8 -20.69 13.99 10.28
N LEU A 9 -20.92 14.51 11.48
CA LEU A 9 -20.41 13.94 12.73
C LEU A 9 -21.07 12.58 13.06
N GLU A 10 -22.35 12.39 12.75
CA GLU A 10 -23.05 11.14 13.03
C GLU A 10 -22.52 10.01 12.14
N LEU A 11 -22.23 10.33 10.87
CA LEU A 11 -21.61 9.39 9.94
C LEU A 11 -20.20 9.01 10.38
N ILE A 12 -19.38 9.98 10.80
CA ILE A 12 -18.02 9.73 11.30
C ILE A 12 -18.07 8.80 12.51
N GLN A 13 -18.92 9.10 13.50
CA GLN A 13 -19.07 8.27 14.69
C GLN A 13 -19.54 6.84 14.38
N ARG A 14 -20.39 6.67 13.35
CA ARG A 14 -20.86 5.34 12.92
C ARG A 14 -19.74 4.46 12.36
N TYR A 15 -18.72 5.05 11.74
CA TYR A 15 -17.65 4.33 11.05
C TYR A 15 -16.26 4.48 11.68
N ASP A 16 -16.16 5.13 12.84
CA ASP A 16 -14.93 5.19 13.65
C ASP A 16 -14.65 3.83 14.31
N LEU A 17 -14.33 2.85 13.46
CA LEU A 17 -14.08 1.46 13.81
C LEU A 17 -12.70 1.05 13.30
N SER A 18 -12.08 0.10 13.99
CA SER A 18 -10.83 -0.51 13.54
C SER A 18 -11.04 -1.26 12.21
N GLY A 19 -10.66 -0.61 11.11
CA GLY A 19 -10.69 -1.19 9.76
C GLY A 19 -9.29 -1.58 9.25
N PRO A 20 -9.21 -2.40 8.18
CA PRO A 20 -7.95 -2.65 7.50
C PRO A 20 -7.36 -1.32 7.00
N ARG A 21 -6.10 -1.07 7.33
CA ARG A 21 -5.38 0.09 6.80
C ARG A 21 -4.90 -0.25 5.39
N TYR A 22 -5.38 0.49 4.40
CA TYR A 22 -4.93 0.38 3.01
C TYR A 22 -3.61 1.15 2.80
N THR A 23 -2.54 0.69 3.45
CA THR A 23 -1.19 1.23 3.25
C THR A 23 -0.53 0.69 1.98
N SER A 24 -1.05 -0.42 1.44
CA SER A 24 -0.72 -1.00 0.14
C SER A 24 -1.89 -1.84 -0.38
N TYR A 25 -1.88 -2.14 -1.69
CA TYR A 25 -2.77 -3.13 -2.28
C TYR A 25 -1.97 -4.07 -3.20
N PRO A 26 -1.96 -5.39 -2.96
CA PRO A 26 -2.59 -6.09 -1.83
C PRO A 26 -2.01 -5.71 -0.46
N THR A 27 -2.77 -5.93 0.62
CA THR A 27 -2.36 -5.62 2.00
C THR A 27 -1.29 -6.61 2.49
N ALA A 28 -0.48 -6.24 3.49
CA ALA A 28 0.55 -7.10 4.08
C ALA A 28 0.04 -8.47 4.60
N VAL A 29 -1.24 -8.58 4.99
CA VAL A 29 -1.87 -9.87 5.38
C VAL A 29 -1.82 -10.92 4.25
N GLN A 30 -1.66 -10.48 3.00
CA GLN A 30 -1.54 -11.37 1.84
C GLN A 30 -0.10 -11.88 1.62
N PHE A 31 0.88 -11.44 2.43
CA PHE A 31 2.24 -11.95 2.33
C PHE A 31 2.29 -13.41 2.77
N HIS A 32 3.05 -14.21 2.02
CA HIS A 32 3.19 -15.64 2.26
C HIS A 32 4.62 -16.09 1.98
N ASN A 33 4.99 -17.24 2.55
CA ASN A 33 6.37 -17.76 2.45
C ASN A 33 6.71 -18.41 1.08
N HIS A 34 5.78 -18.44 0.12
CA HIS A 34 6.06 -18.95 -1.24
C HIS A 34 6.75 -17.92 -2.16
N PHE A 35 6.93 -16.67 -1.73
CA PHE A 35 7.65 -15.68 -2.53
C PHE A 35 9.15 -16.01 -2.50
N SER A 36 9.69 -16.46 -3.63
CA SER A 36 11.06 -16.99 -3.71
C SER A 36 12.10 -15.91 -4.02
N GLU A 37 13.36 -16.22 -3.74
CA GLU A 37 14.50 -15.41 -4.17
C GLU A 37 14.51 -15.20 -5.69
N GLN A 38 14.19 -16.23 -6.47
CA GLN A 38 14.10 -16.12 -7.93
C GLN A 38 13.03 -15.10 -8.36
N ALA A 39 11.87 -15.09 -7.70
CA ALA A 39 10.82 -14.09 -7.97
C ALA A 39 11.29 -12.67 -7.61
N TYR A 40 12.06 -12.51 -6.53
CA TYR A 40 12.65 -11.23 -6.15
C TYR A 40 13.65 -10.71 -7.19
N LEU A 41 14.57 -11.55 -7.67
CA LEU A 41 15.53 -11.19 -8.71
C LEU A 41 14.84 -10.80 -10.02
N GLN A 42 13.78 -11.51 -10.41
CA GLN A 42 12.98 -11.16 -11.58
C GLN A 42 12.31 -9.79 -11.41
N ALA A 43 11.72 -9.51 -10.24
CA ALA A 43 11.09 -8.21 -9.97
C ALA A 43 12.09 -7.04 -10.04
N ILE A 44 13.35 -7.25 -9.63
CA ILE A 44 14.43 -6.26 -9.81
C ILE A 44 14.74 -6.04 -11.29
N ALA A 45 14.87 -7.12 -12.07
CA ALA A 45 15.13 -7.03 -13.50
C ALA A 45 14.02 -6.27 -14.24
N ASP A 46 12.76 -6.55 -13.91
CA ASP A 46 11.60 -5.87 -14.49
C ASP A 46 11.54 -4.39 -14.06
N SER A 47 11.85 -4.09 -12.80
CA SER A 47 11.93 -2.71 -12.28
C SER A 47 13.00 -1.90 -13.02
N ASN A 48 14.19 -2.46 -13.24
CA ASN A 48 15.27 -1.80 -13.98
C ASN A 48 14.90 -1.51 -15.44
N GLN A 49 14.15 -2.42 -16.09
CA GLN A 49 13.64 -2.21 -17.45
C GLN A 49 12.57 -1.12 -17.53
N SER A 50 11.86 -0.85 -16.44
CA SER A 50 10.80 0.18 -16.42
C SER A 50 11.32 1.62 -16.48
N HIS A 51 12.63 1.83 -16.29
CA HIS A 51 13.30 3.15 -16.26
C HIS A 51 12.65 4.17 -15.30
N ARG A 52 11.95 3.70 -14.26
CA ARG A 52 11.34 4.56 -13.25
C ARG A 52 12.42 5.09 -12.28
N PRO A 53 12.27 6.31 -11.73
CA PRO A 53 13.19 6.80 -10.70
C PRO A 53 13.23 5.89 -9.47
N LEU A 54 14.41 5.77 -8.87
CA LEU A 54 14.63 4.98 -7.66
C LEU A 54 14.23 5.76 -6.40
N SER A 55 13.40 5.15 -5.56
CA SER A 55 13.07 5.65 -4.21
C SER A 55 13.68 4.72 -3.16
N LEU A 56 14.31 5.28 -2.13
CA LEU A 56 14.94 4.52 -1.05
C LEU A 56 14.20 4.75 0.26
N TYR A 57 13.90 3.67 0.98
CA TYR A 57 13.28 3.69 2.32
C TYR A 57 14.25 3.07 3.33
N PHE A 58 14.44 3.77 4.46
CA PHE A 58 15.25 3.30 5.59
C PHE A 58 14.36 3.23 6.83
N HIS A 59 14.28 2.06 7.43
CA HIS A 59 13.64 1.90 8.74
C HIS A 59 14.70 2.17 9.83
N LEU A 60 14.48 3.23 10.63
CA LEU A 60 15.27 3.53 11.81
C LEU A 60 14.43 3.18 13.05
N PRO A 61 14.85 2.21 13.88
CA PRO A 61 14.06 1.71 15.02
C PRO A 61 13.94 2.72 16.16
#